data_AF-A0A7S3JPP1-F1
#
_entry.id   AF-A0A7S3JPP1-F1
#
_cell.length_a   1.000
_cell.length_b   1.000
_cell.length_c   1.000
_cell.angle_alpha   90.00
_cell.angle_beta   90.00
_cell.angle_gamma   90.00
#
_symmetry.space_group_name_H-M   'P 1'
#
loop_
_entity.id
_entity.type
_entity.pdbx_description
1 polymer ?
#
loop_
_entity_poly.entity_id
_entity_poly.type
_entity_poly.pdbx_seq_one_letter_code
_entity_poly.pdbx_strand_id
1 'polypeptide(L)'
;DILELKRLINDLGLEINLVIPQNCSVEELKKLPSAWINIVPYREIGLSIAESLKDTFDMPFISTTPMGICGIATFIKEIQELLKNQGYNVDYSDYIDQQTRFISQSAWFSKSIDCQNLTGKRVVVFGDA
;
A
#
# COMPACT_ATOMS: atom_id res chain seq x y z
N ASP A 1 -10.14 5.78 -0.46
CA ASP A 1 -8.82 5.17 -0.19
C ASP A 1 -8.91 3.90 0.64
N ILE A 2 -9.42 3.95 1.88
CA ILE A 2 -9.47 2.77 2.77
C ILE A 2 -10.22 1.58 2.15
N LEU A 3 -11.32 1.80 1.43
CA LEU A 3 -12.03 0.72 0.74
C LEU A 3 -11.16 0.03 -0.33
N GLU A 4 -10.43 0.80 -1.12
CA GLU A 4 -9.53 0.28 -2.16
C GLU A 4 -8.32 -0.42 -1.55
N LEU A 5 -7.76 0.12 -0.46
CA LEU A 5 -6.69 -0.55 0.28
C LEU A 5 -7.17 -1.88 0.86
N LYS A 6 -8.39 -1.93 1.43
CA LYS A 6 -9.00 -3.16 1.92
C LYS A 6 -9.19 -4.18 0.80
N ARG A 7 -9.69 -3.73 -0.36
CA ARG A 7 -9.85 -4.57 -1.55
C ARG A 7 -8.51 -5.12 -2.04
N LEU A 8 -7.49 -4.26 -2.15
CA LEU A 8 -6.14 -4.65 -2.56
C LEU A 8 -5.54 -5.70 -1.62
N ILE A 9 -5.62 -5.49 -0.30
CA ILE A 9 -5.10 -6.44 0.69
C ILE A 9 -5.84 -7.78 0.61
N ASN A 10 -7.17 -7.76 0.47
CA ASN A 10 -7.97 -8.96 0.31
C ASN A 10 -7.64 -9.71 -0.99
N ASP A 11 -7.42 -9.00 -2.09
CA ASP A 11 -7.03 -9.59 -3.38
C ASP A 11 -5.66 -10.29 -3.30
N LEU A 12 -4.75 -9.81 -2.42
CA LEU A 12 -3.46 -10.45 -2.13
C LEU A 12 -3.59 -11.66 -1.19
N GLY A 13 -4.80 -11.97 -0.71
CA GLY A 13 -5.08 -13.08 0.21
C GLY A 13 -4.69 -12.82 1.66
N LEU A 14 -4.52 -11.54 2.05
CA LEU A 14 -4.14 -11.15 3.40
C LEU A 14 -5.37 -10.73 4.20
N GLU A 15 -5.40 -11.07 5.49
CA GLU A 15 -6.46 -10.67 6.40
C GLU A 15 -6.12 -9.34 7.10
N ILE A 16 -7.13 -8.49 7.27
CA ILE A 16 -6.98 -7.20 7.93
C ILE A 16 -7.32 -7.36 9.40
N ASN A 17 -6.30 -7.33 10.25
CA ASN A 17 -6.46 -7.46 11.70
C ASN A 17 -7.20 -6.26 12.31
N LEU A 18 -6.72 -5.05 12.04
CA LEU A 18 -7.26 -3.81 12.61
C LEU A 18 -6.98 -2.62 11.71
N VAL A 19 -7.88 -1.65 11.69
CA VAL A 19 -7.71 -0.35 11.02
C VAL A 19 -7.81 0.75 12.07
N ILE A 20 -6.77 1.59 12.17
CA ILE A 20 -6.68 2.69 13.14
C ILE A 20 -6.49 3.99 12.35
N PRO A 21 -7.10 5.12 12.75
CA PRO A 21 -8.01 5.32 13.89
C PRO A 21 -9.49 5.03 13.56
N GLN A 22 -9.82 4.84 12.29
CA GLN A 22 -11.23 4.79 11.86
C GLN A 22 -11.92 3.49 12.30
N ASN A 23 -13.04 3.62 13.01
CA ASN A 23 -13.87 2.52 13.52
C ASN A 23 -13.15 1.53 14.47
N CYS A 24 -12.09 1.99 15.16
CA CYS A 24 -11.40 1.19 16.19
C CYS A 24 -11.90 1.55 17.59
N SER A 25 -12.22 0.54 18.40
CA SER A 25 -12.40 0.72 19.85
C SER A 25 -11.06 0.63 20.58
N VAL A 26 -10.95 1.29 21.74
CA VAL A 26 -9.74 1.22 22.60
C VAL A 26 -9.46 -0.21 23.05
N GLU A 27 -10.49 -1.03 23.22
CA GLU A 27 -10.33 -2.43 23.62
C GLU A 27 -9.66 -3.29 22.54
N GLU A 28 -9.82 -2.90 21.27
CA GLU A 28 -9.27 -3.62 20.13
C GLU A 28 -7.77 -3.36 19.93
N LEU A 29 -7.22 -2.30 20.54
CA LEU A 29 -5.78 -2.01 20.50
C LEU A 29 -4.93 -3.15 21.05
N LYS A 30 -5.50 -4.00 21.92
CA LYS A 30 -4.83 -5.21 22.42
C LYS A 30 -4.53 -6.22 21.32
N LYS A 31 -5.24 -6.16 20.18
CA LYS A 31 -5.02 -7.02 19.01
C LYS A 31 -3.86 -6.53 18.13
N LEU A 32 -3.29 -5.34 18.38
CA LEU A 32 -2.20 -4.82 17.55
C LEU A 32 -1.03 -5.82 17.36
N PRO A 33 -0.50 -6.47 18.41
CA PRO A 33 0.65 -7.35 18.28
C PRO A 33 0.39 -8.66 17.52
N SER A 34 -0.87 -8.97 17.16
CA SER A 34 -1.18 -10.18 16.38
C SER A 34 -1.01 -10.00 14.87
N ALA A 35 -0.77 -8.77 14.40
CA ALA A 35 -0.53 -8.52 12.98
C ALA A 35 0.91 -8.86 12.58
N TRP A 36 1.09 -9.34 11.35
CA TRP A 36 2.42 -9.67 10.82
C TRP A 36 3.15 -8.45 10.25
N ILE A 37 2.39 -7.48 9.72
CA ILE A 37 2.89 -6.28 9.05
C ILE A 37 1.94 -5.13 9.36
N ASN A 38 2.50 -3.95 9.64
CA ASN A 38 1.75 -2.70 9.75
C ASN A 38 1.81 -1.91 8.43
N ILE A 39 0.70 -1.34 7.99
CA ILE A 39 0.65 -0.53 6.76
C ILE A 39 0.31 0.91 7.14
N VAL A 40 1.20 1.84 6.79
CA VAL A 40 1.07 3.28 7.00
C VAL A 40 0.99 3.96 5.63
N PRO A 41 -0.22 4.15 5.08
CA PRO A 41 -0.37 4.67 3.71
C PRO A 41 -0.09 6.17 3.61
N TYR A 42 -0.23 6.90 4.71
CA TYR A 42 -0.09 8.35 4.81
C TYR A 42 1.16 8.68 5.61
N ARG A 43 2.09 9.43 5.03
CA ARG A 43 3.40 9.70 5.65
C ARG A 43 3.24 10.64 6.85
N GLU A 44 2.28 11.54 6.77
CA GLU A 44 1.96 12.57 7.76
C GLU A 44 1.32 12.01 9.03
N ILE A 45 0.72 10.82 8.98
CA ILE A 45 -0.01 10.22 10.11
C ILE A 45 0.41 8.77 10.33
N GLY A 46 0.76 8.42 11.57
CA GLY A 46 0.93 7.03 12.00
C GLY A 46 2.36 6.49 11.93
N LEU A 47 3.30 7.20 11.29
CA LEU A 47 4.69 6.77 11.20
C LEU A 47 5.35 6.62 12.59
N SER A 48 5.14 7.59 13.48
CA SER A 48 5.64 7.52 14.86
C SER A 48 5.08 6.32 15.64
N ILE A 49 3.83 5.91 15.37
CA ILE A 49 3.23 4.73 16.00
C ILE A 49 3.86 3.46 15.44
N ALA A 50 4.05 3.38 14.13
CA ALA A 50 4.65 2.24 13.47
C ALA A 50 6.12 2.03 13.90
N GLU A 51 6.89 3.11 14.06
CA GLU A 51 8.24 3.06 14.63
C GLU A 51 8.23 2.54 16.07
N SER A 52 7.32 3.05 16.91
CA SER A 52 7.19 2.59 18.30
C SER A 52 6.81 1.10 18.37
N LEU A 53 5.93 0.62 17.49
CA LEU A 53 5.54 -0.80 17.41
C LEU A 53 6.69 -1.67 16.90
N LYS A 54 7.51 -1.16 15.98
CA LYS A 54 8.72 -1.84 15.53
C LYS A 54 9.73 -1.99 16.66
N ASP A 55 9.97 -0.91 17.42
CA ASP A 55 10.96 -0.95 18.51
C ASP A 55 10.49 -1.81 19.69
N THR A 56 9.18 -1.84 19.97
CA THR A 56 8.62 -2.54 21.14
C THR A 56 8.27 -4.00 20.87
N PHE A 57 7.75 -4.31 19.68
CA PHE A 57 7.19 -5.62 19.33
C PHE A 57 7.88 -6.29 18.13
N ASP A 58 8.95 -5.70 17.59
CA ASP A 58 9.65 -6.16 16.38
C ASP A 58 8.73 -6.32 15.16
N MET A 59 7.70 -5.47 15.09
CA MET A 59 6.71 -5.50 14.02
C MET A 59 7.19 -4.67 12.82
N PRO A 60 7.41 -5.28 11.64
CA PRO A 60 7.76 -4.52 10.46
C PRO A 60 6.58 -3.67 9.98
N PHE A 61 6.89 -2.56 9.31
CA PHE A 61 5.88 -1.70 8.72
C PHE A 61 6.25 -1.28 7.30
N ILE A 62 5.24 -0.97 6.50
CA ILE A 62 5.34 -0.40 5.16
C ILE A 62 4.85 1.04 5.21
N SER A 63 5.65 1.97 4.72
CA SER A 63 5.31 3.40 4.61
C SER A 63 5.14 3.87 3.17
N THR A 64 5.31 2.96 2.20
CA THR A 64 5.15 3.29 0.79
C THR A 64 3.67 3.50 0.47
N THR A 65 3.35 4.72 0.04
CA THR A 65 1.99 5.09 -0.36
C THR A 65 1.61 4.40 -1.68
N PRO A 66 0.52 3.61 -1.72
CA PRO A 66 0.08 2.92 -2.93
C PRO A 66 -0.65 3.88 -3.88
N MET A 67 0.09 4.85 -4.44
CA MET A 67 -0.44 5.86 -5.36
C MET A 67 0.13 5.69 -6.78
N GLY A 68 -0.78 5.64 -7.75
CA GLY A 68 -0.42 5.37 -9.15
C GLY A 68 0.08 3.95 -9.38
N ILE A 69 0.27 3.58 -10.64
CA ILE A 69 0.65 2.21 -11.03
C ILE A 69 1.98 1.80 -10.40
N CYS A 70 2.99 2.68 -10.49
CA CYS A 70 4.32 2.38 -9.97
C CYS A 70 4.30 2.29 -8.44
N GLY A 71 3.59 3.19 -7.75
CA GLY A 71 3.50 3.17 -6.28
C GLY A 71 2.81 1.92 -5.76
N ILE A 72 1.71 1.50 -6.40
CA ILE A 72 1.03 0.24 -6.07
C ILE A 72 1.95 -0.96 -6.32
N ALA A 73 2.69 -0.99 -7.43
CA ALA A 73 3.63 -2.08 -7.73
C ALA A 73 4.78 -2.16 -6.70
N THR A 74 5.33 -1.02 -6.28
CA THR A 74 6.36 -0.97 -5.23
C THR A 74 5.80 -1.42 -3.88
N PHE A 75 4.60 -0.95 -3.51
CA PHE A 75 3.91 -1.35 -2.29
C PHE A 75 3.70 -2.87 -2.20
N ILE A 76 3.21 -3.50 -3.27
CA ILE A 76 3.00 -4.96 -3.30
C ILE A 76 4.33 -5.73 -3.21
N LYS A 77 5.39 -5.22 -3.85
CA LYS A 77 6.73 -5.83 -3.77
C LYS A 77 7.29 -5.78 -2.34
N GLU A 78 7.13 -4.67 -1.63
CA GLU A 78 7.53 -4.55 -0.23
C GLU A 78 6.78 -5.54 0.67
N ILE A 79 5.47 -5.71 0.47
CA ILE A 79 4.68 -6.75 1.16
C ILE A 79 5.28 -8.13 0.89
N GLN A 80 5.57 -8.43 -0.38
CA GLN A 80 6.14 -9.72 -0.77
C GLN A 80 7.48 -10.00 -0.09
N GLU A 81 8.37 -9.01 -0.05
CA GLU A 81 9.69 -9.13 0.58
C GLU A 81 9.58 -9.36 2.09
N LEU A 82 8.70 -8.62 2.78
CA LEU A 82 8.46 -8.82 4.22
C LEU A 82 7.91 -10.21 4.53
N LEU A 83 6.94 -10.68 3.76
CA LEU A 83 6.38 -12.03 3.94
C LEU A 83 7.42 -13.12 3.67
N LYS A 84 8.28 -12.94 2.66
CA LYS A 84 9.40 -13.85 2.39
C LYS A 84 10.40 -13.88 3.54
N ASN A 85 10.73 -12.73 4.13
CA ASN A 85 11.61 -12.65 5.29
C ASN A 85 11.04 -13.36 6.52
N GLN A 86 9.71 -13.42 6.64
CA GLN A 86 9.00 -14.16 7.68
C GLN A 86 8.86 -15.67 7.36
N GLY A 87 9.35 -16.13 6.20
CA GLY A 87 9.33 -17.54 5.80
C GLY A 87 8.13 -17.96 4.94
N TYR A 88 7.28 -17.02 4.52
CA TYR A 88 6.15 -17.30 3.63
C TYR A 88 6.59 -17.25 2.16
N ASN A 89 6.28 -18.30 1.40
CA ASN A 89 6.55 -18.32 -0.04
C ASN A 89 5.36 -17.74 -0.80
N VAL A 90 5.40 -16.42 -1.04
CA VAL A 90 4.39 -15.68 -1.82
C VAL A 90 5.01 -15.06 -3.07
N ASP A 91 4.26 -15.05 -4.17
CA ASP A 91 4.62 -14.35 -5.40
C ASP A 91 3.42 -13.59 -5.94
N TYR A 92 3.54 -12.26 -5.98
CA TYR A 92 2.51 -11.34 -6.45
C TYR A 92 2.85 -10.73 -7.82
N SER A 93 3.89 -11.23 -8.49
CA SER A 93 4.35 -10.70 -9.79
C SER A 93 3.24 -10.77 -10.84
N ASP A 94 2.51 -11.88 -10.90
CA ASP A 94 1.39 -12.07 -11.82
C ASP A 94 0.23 -11.11 -11.52
N TYR A 95 -0.08 -10.88 -10.25
CA TYR A 95 -1.11 -9.93 -9.84
C TYR A 95 -0.73 -8.50 -10.26
N ILE A 96 0.53 -8.09 -10.06
CA ILE A 96 1.02 -6.78 -10.49
C ILE A 96 0.90 -6.61 -12.01
N ASP A 97 1.28 -7.61 -12.79
CA ASP A 97 1.21 -7.55 -14.26
C ASP A 97 -0.26 -7.46 -14.74
N GLN A 98 -1.14 -8.27 -14.15
CA GLN A 98 -2.57 -8.25 -14.48
C GLN A 98 -3.23 -6.91 -14.13
N GLN A 99 -2.97 -6.37 -12.93
CA GLN A 99 -3.50 -5.07 -12.51
C GLN A 99 -3.00 -3.95 -13.42
N THR A 100 -1.71 -3.97 -13.79
CA THR A 100 -1.11 -2.94 -14.62
C THR A 100 -1.64 -2.96 -16.05
N ARG A 101 -1.83 -4.15 -16.64
CA ARG A 101 -2.21 -4.29 -18.05
C ARG A 101 -3.71 -4.17 -18.30
N PHE A 102 -4.53 -4.71 -17.42
CA PHE A 102 -5.96 -4.93 -17.71
C PHE A 102 -6.90 -4.10 -16.86
N ILE A 103 -6.50 -3.76 -15.62
CA ILE A 103 -7.39 -3.09 -14.67
C ILE A 103 -7.08 -1.60 -14.62
N SER A 104 -5.81 -1.23 -14.61
CA SER A 104 -5.41 0.18 -14.61
C SER A 104 -5.52 0.79 -16.00
N GLN A 105 -6.58 1.58 -16.20
CA GLN A 105 -6.73 2.43 -17.39
C GLN A 105 -5.60 3.45 -17.55
N SER A 106 -4.86 3.75 -16.48
CA SER A 106 -3.73 4.68 -16.52
C SER A 106 -2.58 4.18 -17.41
N ALA A 107 -2.35 2.87 -17.48
CA ALA A 107 -1.29 2.30 -18.31
C ALA A 107 -1.65 2.44 -19.80
N TRP A 108 -2.92 2.17 -20.15
CA TRP A 108 -3.44 2.37 -21.49
C TRP A 108 -3.47 3.86 -21.87
N PHE A 109 -3.96 4.71 -20.96
CA PHE A 109 -4.03 6.16 -21.15
C PHE A 109 -2.65 6.76 -21.42
N SER A 110 -1.60 6.33 -20.71
CA SER A 110 -0.24 6.81 -20.95
C SER A 110 0.27 6.57 -22.38
N LYS A 111 -0.32 5.61 -23.10
CA LYS A 111 0.01 5.26 -24.49
C LYS A 111 -1.01 5.79 -25.51
N SER A 112 -2.08 6.45 -25.06
CA SER A 112 -3.15 6.95 -25.93
C SER A 112 -2.76 8.27 -26.61
N ILE A 113 -3.49 8.61 -27.68
CA ILE A 113 -3.33 9.89 -28.39
C ILE A 113 -3.63 11.09 -27.47
N ASP A 114 -4.50 10.90 -26.48
CA ASP A 114 -4.90 11.95 -25.55
C ASP A 114 -3.76 12.32 -24.61
N CYS A 115 -2.98 11.34 -24.15
CA CYS A 115 -1.81 11.62 -23.32
C CYS A 115 -0.66 12.23 -24.13
N GLN A 116 -0.54 11.89 -25.42
CA GLN A 116 0.43 12.53 -26.31
C GLN A 116 0.21 14.05 -26.39
N ASN A 117 -1.04 14.50 -26.38
CA ASN A 117 -1.38 15.93 -26.37
C ASN A 117 -0.93 16.66 -25.09
N LEU A 118 -0.64 15.94 -24.02
CA LEU A 118 -0.13 16.48 -22.75
C LEU A 118 1.40 16.56 -22.73
N THR A 119 2.09 15.97 -23.71
CA THR A 119 3.56 15.95 -23.78
C THR A 119 4.11 17.38 -23.82
N GLY A 120 5.05 17.69 -22.91
CA GLY A 120 5.70 19.00 -22.83
C GLY A 120 4.84 20.12 -22.23
N LYS A 121 3.60 19.85 -21.80
CA LYS A 121 2.82 20.82 -21.04
C LYS A 121 3.42 20.99 -19.64
N ARG A 122 3.54 22.24 -19.20
CA ARG A 122 4.08 22.58 -17.88
C ARG A 122 2.99 22.44 -16.82
N VAL A 123 3.34 21.83 -15.70
CA VAL A 123 2.47 21.68 -14.53
C VAL A 123 3.23 22.17 -13.30
N VAL A 124 2.50 22.74 -12.36
CA VAL A 124 2.97 23.06 -11.01
C VAL A 124 2.13 22.24 -10.05
N VAL A 125 2.78 21.55 -9.12
CA VAL A 125 2.12 20.77 -8.07
C VAL A 125 2.52 21.38 -6.72
N PHE A 126 1.52 21.68 -5.89
CA PHE A 126 1.70 22.15 -4.53
C PHE A 126 0.63 21.51 -3.66
N GLY A 127 1.03 20.93 -2.54
CA GLY A 127 0.17 20.17 -1.64
C GLY A 127 0.95 19.72 -0.42
N ASP A 128 0.27 18.94 0.42
CA ASP A 128 0.90 18.13 1.45
C ASP A 128 1.79 17.03 0.84
N ALA A 129 2.64 16.45 1.69
CA ALA A 129 3.69 15.51 1.33
C ALA A 129 3.28 14.07 1.60
#